data_AF-A0A9E5WAN0-F1
#
_entry.id   AF-A0A9E5WAN0-F1
#
_cell.length_a   1.000
_cell.length_b   1.000
_cell.length_c   1.000
_cell.angle_alpha   90.00
_cell.angle_beta   90.00
_cell.angle_gamma   90.00
#
_symmetry.space_group_name_H-M   'P 1'
#
loop_
_entity.id
_entity.type
_entity.pdbx_description
1 polymer ?
#
loop_
_entity_poly.entity_id
_entity_poly.type
_entity_poly.pdbx_seq_one_letter_code
_entity_poly.pdbx_strand_id
1 'polypeptide(L)'
;MINKIIFFPFTHITRDQLNIILAFFPSFHYFPASRDFKDNQTLFKLFEKGIIHPFFSSGKELDPVEQKLEEYLAWAGIHKGNEVNLKLLLKQAPYFTSDTYVTAIKSQIKGFKGDKKVSLPGKTAMQHDLLFLKMAKLCDAQNERIDLELKNVDKTRDELVSTLRGLESPLSGTKGSKACDQRDPGAVMTRERIFAWSGCMAGKPGPVEKGAPPLFVTTSEAVFDHLESNCKDVVNTLDIDKIKVHENECENKSRWQHHFCEYLMRAVQGDRNLENDLPEVNDACSFSGQIKLNLFSGNDIARLFNMPGGQVAVCLIKLTATGRPGISPEFAHNKT
;
A
#
# COMPACT_ATOMS: atom_id res chain seq x y z
N MET A 1 2.52 26.11 1.51
CA MET A 1 2.77 25.37 0.25
C MET A 1 3.21 23.96 0.63
N ILE A 2 2.34 22.93 0.63
CA ILE A 2 2.76 21.54 0.94
C ILE A 2 3.99 21.20 0.10
N ASN A 3 5.13 21.04 0.75
CA ASN A 3 6.37 20.82 0.05
C ASN A 3 6.54 19.36 -0.38
N LYS A 4 5.75 18.44 0.22
CA LYS A 4 5.98 16.99 0.09
C LYS A 4 4.68 16.19 0.10
N ILE A 5 4.48 15.42 -0.96
CA ILE A 5 3.52 14.32 -1.02
C ILE A 5 4.23 13.08 -0.47
N ILE A 6 3.68 12.44 0.57
CA ILE A 6 4.30 11.30 1.25
C ILE A 6 3.36 10.10 1.18
N PHE A 7 3.79 9.03 0.52
CA PHE A 7 3.04 7.78 0.48
C PHE A 7 3.20 7.01 1.80
N PHE A 8 2.07 6.64 2.43
CA PHE A 8 2.03 6.01 3.75
C PHE A 8 0.90 4.95 3.84
N PRO A 9 0.93 4.05 4.84
CA PRO A 9 2.01 3.70 5.75
C PRO A 9 2.83 2.49 5.23
N PHE A 10 2.93 2.35 3.91
CA PHE A 10 3.48 1.15 3.29
C PHE A 10 5.00 1.23 3.10
N THR A 11 5.66 0.07 3.23
CA THR A 11 7.10 -0.16 2.98
C THR A 11 7.37 -1.12 1.82
N HIS A 12 6.30 -1.74 1.30
CA HIS A 12 6.21 -2.33 -0.02
C HIS A 12 5.21 -1.51 -0.83
N ILE A 13 5.51 -1.22 -2.09
CA ILE A 13 4.58 -0.53 -2.99
C ILE A 13 4.29 -1.49 -4.14
N THR A 14 3.03 -1.91 -4.25
CA THR A 14 2.62 -2.80 -5.35
C THR A 14 2.62 -2.05 -6.67
N ARG A 15 2.65 -2.79 -7.79
CA ARG A 15 2.57 -2.20 -9.12
C ARG A 15 1.31 -1.36 -9.29
N ASP A 16 0.19 -1.82 -8.75
CA ASP A 16 -1.09 -1.12 -8.86
C ASP A 16 -1.12 0.15 -8.00
N GLN A 17 -0.58 0.10 -6.78
CA GLN A 17 -0.41 1.29 -5.94
C GLN A 17 0.49 2.33 -6.61
N LEU A 18 1.61 1.88 -7.18
CA LEU A 18 2.53 2.74 -7.91
C LEU A 18 1.85 3.39 -9.12
N ASN A 19 1.08 2.64 -9.90
CA ASN A 19 0.31 3.17 -11.03
C ASN A 19 -0.70 4.22 -10.59
N ILE A 20 -1.42 3.97 -9.48
CA ILE A 20 -2.39 4.93 -8.92
C ILE A 20 -1.67 6.22 -8.54
N ILE A 21 -0.62 6.16 -7.72
CA ILE A 21 0.10 7.35 -7.25
C ILE A 21 0.69 8.13 -8.42
N LEU A 22 1.30 7.43 -9.38
CA LEU A 22 1.89 8.06 -10.55
C LEU A 22 0.86 8.62 -11.52
N ALA A 23 -0.41 8.23 -11.45
CA ALA A 23 -1.48 8.85 -12.23
C ALA A 23 -1.87 10.22 -11.63
N PHE A 24 -1.92 10.31 -10.30
CA PHE A 24 -2.31 11.54 -9.60
C PHE A 24 -1.17 12.55 -9.40
N PHE A 25 0.05 12.07 -9.16
CA PHE A 25 1.15 12.90 -8.70
C PHE A 25 2.39 12.77 -9.60
N PRO A 26 3.10 13.90 -9.87
CA PRO A 26 4.30 13.88 -10.70
C PRO A 26 5.52 13.32 -9.95
N SER A 27 5.58 13.50 -8.63
CA SER A 27 6.59 12.92 -7.75
C SER A 27 6.05 12.73 -6.33
N PHE A 28 6.67 11.84 -5.56
CA PHE A 28 6.28 11.56 -4.18
C PHE A 28 7.44 11.04 -3.32
N HIS A 29 7.29 11.17 -2.01
CA HIS A 29 8.21 10.60 -1.04
C HIS A 29 7.70 9.27 -0.51
N TYR A 30 8.63 8.39 -0.16
CA TYR A 30 8.31 7.01 0.20
C TYR A 30 9.30 6.44 1.22
N PHE A 31 8.82 5.62 2.16
CA PHE A 31 9.66 4.95 3.14
C PHE A 31 9.82 3.46 2.79
N PRO A 32 10.90 3.01 2.12
CA PRO A 32 11.04 1.63 1.68
C PRO A 32 11.54 0.65 2.76
N ALA A 33 11.91 1.15 3.94
CA ALA A 33 12.66 0.40 4.95
C ALA A 33 13.88 -0.35 4.36
N SER A 34 14.64 0.30 3.48
CA SER A 34 15.85 -0.26 2.83
C SER A 34 16.96 0.80 2.78
N ARG A 35 18.18 0.36 2.45
CA ARG A 35 19.35 1.23 2.25
C ARG A 35 19.35 1.90 0.88
N ASP A 36 18.85 1.17 -0.11
CA ASP A 36 18.80 1.58 -1.50
C ASP A 36 17.66 0.83 -2.24
N PHE A 37 17.60 0.99 -3.56
CA PHE A 37 16.68 0.31 -4.47
C PHE A 37 17.36 -0.74 -5.36
N LYS A 38 18.54 -1.26 -5.01
CA LYS A 38 19.30 -2.17 -5.90
C LYS A 38 18.51 -3.41 -6.32
N ASP A 39 17.68 -3.93 -5.42
CA ASP A 39 16.86 -5.12 -5.67
C ASP A 39 15.57 -4.83 -6.44
N ASN A 40 15.24 -3.55 -6.70
CA ASN A 40 14.03 -3.15 -7.42
C ASN A 40 14.36 -2.16 -8.54
N GLN A 41 14.63 -2.69 -9.73
CA GLN A 41 15.00 -1.91 -10.91
C GLN A 41 13.95 -0.86 -11.28
N THR A 42 12.65 -1.15 -11.07
CA THR A 42 11.57 -0.21 -11.38
C THR A 42 11.65 1.02 -10.48
N LEU A 43 11.77 0.82 -9.16
CA LEU A 43 11.91 1.92 -8.21
C LEU A 43 13.23 2.66 -8.37
N PHE A 44 14.32 1.95 -8.71
CA PHE A 44 15.61 2.56 -9.01
C PHE A 44 15.54 3.54 -10.20
N LYS A 45 14.93 3.13 -11.31
CA LYS A 45 14.73 4.01 -12.48
C LYS A 45 13.89 5.24 -12.15
N LEU A 46 12.87 5.10 -11.31
CA LEU A 46 12.03 6.23 -10.89
C LEU A 46 12.76 7.17 -9.92
N PHE A 47 13.63 6.62 -9.07
CA PHE A 47 14.52 7.39 -8.21
C PHE A 47 15.54 8.20 -9.02
N GLU A 48 16.20 7.60 -10.01
CA GLU A 48 17.14 8.31 -10.91
C GLU A 48 16.48 9.46 -11.68
N LYS A 49 15.20 9.29 -12.04
CA LYS A 49 14.40 10.33 -12.70
C LYS A 49 13.88 11.41 -11.75
N GLY A 50 14.14 11.30 -10.44
CA GLY A 50 13.64 12.25 -9.43
C GLY A 50 12.12 12.18 -9.20
N ILE A 51 11.47 11.08 -9.60
CA ILE A 51 10.02 10.87 -9.41
C ILE A 51 9.74 10.35 -7.99
N ILE A 52 10.63 9.50 -7.46
CA ILE A 52 10.51 8.97 -6.09
C ILE A 52 11.62 9.55 -5.22
N HIS A 53 11.25 10.07 -4.05
CA HIS A 53 12.17 10.59 -3.04
C HIS A 53 12.15 9.69 -1.79
N PRO A 54 13.09 8.74 -1.69
CA PRO A 54 13.08 7.75 -0.61
C PRO A 54 13.61 8.30 0.72
N PHE A 55 12.96 7.92 1.81
CA PHE A 55 13.51 8.02 3.17
C PHE A 55 14.29 6.75 3.50
N PHE A 56 15.54 6.64 3.04
CA PHE A 56 16.33 5.45 3.30
C PHE A 56 16.67 5.28 4.80
N SER A 57 16.80 4.03 5.21
CA SER A 57 17.31 3.68 6.53
C SER A 57 18.82 3.47 6.47
N SER A 58 19.51 3.90 7.52
CA SER A 58 20.96 3.72 7.60
C SER A 58 21.31 2.26 7.89
N GLY A 59 22.53 1.83 7.54
CA GLY A 59 23.01 0.48 7.87
C GLY A 59 22.91 0.19 9.37
N LYS A 60 23.31 1.15 10.21
CA LYS A 60 23.25 1.03 11.68
C LYS A 60 21.84 0.74 12.23
N GLU A 61 20.80 1.24 11.57
CA GLU A 61 19.40 0.97 11.92
C GLU A 61 18.94 -0.40 11.40
N LEU A 62 19.36 -0.76 10.18
CA LEU A 62 18.88 -1.92 9.45
C LEU A 62 19.60 -3.22 9.80
N ASP A 63 20.93 -3.21 9.92
CA ASP A 63 21.76 -4.39 10.21
C ASP A 63 21.19 -5.26 11.36
N PRO A 64 20.90 -4.71 12.57
CA PRO A 64 20.40 -5.52 13.68
C PRO A 64 18.95 -5.99 13.51
N VAL A 65 18.20 -5.41 12.58
CA VAL A 65 16.83 -5.80 12.25
C VAL A 65 16.84 -6.89 11.17
N GLU A 66 17.67 -6.73 10.15
CA GLU A 66 17.86 -7.68 9.05
C GLU A 66 18.42 -9.00 9.59
N GLN A 67 19.42 -8.98 10.48
CA GLN A 67 19.93 -10.19 11.13
C GLN A 67 18.82 -10.95 11.88
N LYS A 68 18.00 -10.26 12.69
CA LYS A 68 16.90 -10.91 13.44
C LYS A 68 15.83 -11.48 12.52
N LEU A 69 15.56 -10.78 11.42
CA LEU A 69 14.62 -11.23 10.40
C LEU A 69 15.13 -12.51 9.73
N GLU A 70 16.41 -12.54 9.36
CA GLU A 70 17.07 -13.72 8.79
C GLU A 70 17.06 -14.90 9.77
N GLU A 71 17.42 -14.69 11.04
CA GLU A 71 17.35 -15.71 12.09
C GLU A 71 15.92 -16.28 12.22
N TYR A 72 14.91 -15.40 12.23
CA TYR A 72 13.51 -15.83 12.27
C TYR A 72 13.12 -16.61 11.01
N LEU A 73 13.49 -16.14 9.82
CA LEU A 73 13.15 -16.79 8.56
C LEU A 73 13.85 -18.15 8.43
N ALA A 74 15.09 -18.27 8.87
CA ALA A 74 15.82 -19.54 8.92
C ALA A 74 15.14 -20.52 9.89
N TRP A 75 14.79 -20.07 11.10
CA TRP A 75 14.04 -20.88 12.05
C TRP A 75 12.67 -21.27 11.49
N ALA A 76 11.93 -20.33 10.89
CA ALA A 76 10.62 -20.57 10.31
C ALA A 76 10.70 -21.50 9.10
N GLY A 77 11.75 -21.43 8.28
CA GLY A 77 11.96 -22.36 7.16
C GLY A 77 12.18 -23.80 7.62
N ILE A 78 12.80 -23.99 8.78
CA ILE A 78 12.96 -25.31 9.40
C ILE A 78 11.63 -25.75 10.04
N HIS A 79 10.84 -24.86 10.65
CA HIS A 79 9.72 -25.28 11.51
C HIS A 79 8.31 -25.05 10.92
N LYS A 80 8.15 -24.25 9.87
CA LYS A 80 6.89 -24.10 9.14
C LYS A 80 6.72 -25.25 8.15
N GLY A 81 6.10 -26.33 8.61
CA GLY A 81 5.37 -27.27 7.75
C GLY A 81 6.19 -27.92 6.63
N ASN A 82 7.26 -28.62 6.98
CA ASN A 82 7.81 -29.67 6.12
C ASN A 82 7.25 -31.03 6.59
N GLU A 83 6.71 -31.82 5.66
CA GLU A 83 6.23 -33.18 5.90
C GLU A 83 7.28 -34.05 6.62
N VAL A 84 8.57 -33.78 6.39
CA VAL A 84 9.72 -34.42 7.04
C VAL A 84 9.82 -34.05 8.53
N ASN A 85 9.49 -32.82 8.92
CA ASN A 85 9.54 -32.38 10.31
C ASN A 85 8.32 -32.86 11.10
N LEU A 86 7.16 -32.94 10.45
CA LEU A 86 6.00 -33.64 11.01
C LEU A 86 6.31 -35.14 11.19
N LYS A 87 6.93 -35.80 10.21
CA LYS A 87 7.36 -37.21 10.29
C LYS A 87 8.44 -37.46 11.34
N LEU A 88 9.40 -36.54 11.54
CA LEU A 88 10.41 -36.63 12.60
C LEU A 88 9.79 -36.46 13.99
N LEU A 89 8.88 -35.49 14.16
CA LEU A 89 8.12 -35.31 15.40
C LEU A 89 7.21 -36.53 15.68
N LEU A 90 6.54 -37.06 14.66
CA LEU A 90 5.73 -38.28 14.76
C LEU A 90 6.59 -39.53 15.01
N LYS A 91 7.81 -39.63 14.48
CA LYS A 91 8.71 -40.76 14.80
C LYS A 91 9.20 -40.73 16.24
N GLN A 92 9.38 -39.54 16.83
CA GLN A 92 9.79 -39.39 18.22
C GLN A 92 8.62 -39.52 19.21
N ALA A 93 7.38 -39.33 18.76
CA ALA A 93 6.16 -39.57 19.53
C ALA A 93 5.07 -40.18 18.61
N PRO A 94 5.09 -41.51 18.40
CA PRO A 94 4.27 -42.18 17.38
C PRO A 94 2.77 -42.11 17.64
N TYR A 95 2.36 -41.78 18.85
CA TYR A 95 0.95 -41.61 19.18
C TYR A 95 0.80 -40.48 20.19
N PHE A 96 -0.05 -39.50 19.88
CA PHE A 96 -0.63 -38.60 20.88
C PHE A 96 -1.62 -39.40 21.74
N THR A 97 -1.12 -40.37 22.51
CA THR A 97 -1.92 -41.34 23.28
C THR A 97 -2.37 -40.83 24.64
N SER A 98 -1.90 -39.66 25.09
CA SER A 98 -2.41 -39.07 26.33
C SER A 98 -2.82 -37.61 26.15
N ASP A 99 -3.99 -37.29 26.70
CA ASP A 99 -4.51 -35.93 26.83
C ASP A 99 -3.49 -34.99 27.53
N THR A 100 -2.54 -35.55 28.26
CA THR A 100 -1.45 -34.85 28.92
C THR A 100 -0.55 -34.10 27.94
N TYR A 101 -0.30 -34.61 26.73
CA TYR A 101 0.55 -33.94 25.73
C TYR A 101 -0.14 -32.76 25.05
N VAL A 102 -1.43 -32.90 24.72
CA VAL A 102 -2.24 -31.78 24.20
C VAL A 102 -2.36 -30.69 25.27
N THR A 103 -2.47 -31.08 26.53
CA THR A 103 -2.53 -30.13 27.67
C THR A 103 -1.17 -29.49 27.95
N ALA A 104 -0.05 -30.20 27.76
CA ALA A 104 1.31 -29.66 27.87
C ALA A 104 1.67 -28.72 26.72
N ILE A 105 1.27 -29.02 25.48
CA ILE A 105 1.43 -28.11 24.35
C ILE A 105 0.53 -26.89 24.54
N LYS A 106 -0.73 -27.07 24.97
CA LYS A 106 -1.61 -25.96 25.34
C LYS A 106 -1.05 -25.14 26.50
N SER A 107 -0.39 -25.75 27.49
CA SER A 107 0.21 -25.05 28.63
C SER A 107 1.52 -24.36 28.26
N GLN A 108 2.31 -24.88 27.33
CA GLN A 108 3.47 -24.18 26.77
C GLN A 108 3.04 -22.99 25.91
N ILE A 109 1.98 -23.13 25.11
CA ILE A 109 1.40 -22.04 24.31
C ILE A 109 0.69 -21.01 25.20
N LYS A 110 -0.03 -21.44 26.26
CA LYS A 110 -0.63 -20.54 27.26
C LYS A 110 0.40 -19.94 28.22
N GLY A 111 1.51 -20.62 28.48
CA GLY A 111 2.60 -20.16 29.35
C GLY A 111 3.35 -18.97 28.77
N PHE A 112 3.29 -18.78 27.45
CA PHE A 112 3.74 -17.56 26.79
C PHE A 112 2.77 -16.36 26.94
N LYS A 113 1.56 -16.58 27.48
CA LYS A 113 0.51 -15.55 27.60
C LYS A 113 0.41 -14.91 28.98
N GLY A 114 1.31 -15.22 29.91
CA GLY A 114 1.26 -14.62 31.25
C GLY A 114 2.56 -14.80 32.01
N ASP A 115 3.56 -13.97 31.71
CA ASP A 115 4.04 -12.97 32.66
C ASP A 115 5.30 -12.30 32.13
N LYS A 116 5.35 -10.98 32.33
CA LYS A 116 6.34 -10.02 31.85
C LYS A 116 6.28 -9.80 30.33
N LYS A 117 5.93 -8.57 29.95
CA LYS A 117 6.59 -7.91 28.80
C LYS A 117 8.07 -8.19 28.99
N VAL A 118 8.62 -9.14 28.25
CA VAL A 118 10.06 -9.24 28.07
C VAL A 118 10.42 -8.00 27.27
N SER A 119 10.57 -6.88 27.98
CA SER A 119 11.40 -5.78 27.52
C SER A 119 12.78 -6.39 27.34
N LEU A 120 13.04 -6.88 26.12
CA LEU A 120 14.36 -7.31 25.71
C LEU A 120 15.32 -6.18 26.10
N PRO A 121 16.28 -6.45 26.99
CA PRO A 121 17.18 -5.41 27.46
C PRO A 121 17.94 -4.85 26.25
N GLY A 122 17.79 -3.55 26.00
CA GLY A 122 18.55 -2.81 24.98
C GLY A 122 17.91 -2.65 23.59
N LYS A 123 16.68 -3.11 23.32
CA LYS A 123 16.01 -2.81 22.03
C LYS A 123 15.32 -1.44 22.07
N THR A 124 15.74 -0.53 21.21
CA THR A 124 15.02 0.75 21.01
C THR A 124 13.65 0.45 20.39
N ALA A 125 12.60 1.18 20.80
CA ALA A 125 11.25 1.01 20.24
C ALA A 125 11.24 1.05 18.70
N MET A 126 12.09 1.92 18.13
CA MET A 126 12.35 2.04 16.70
C MET A 126 12.79 0.74 16.01
N GLN A 127 13.62 -0.10 16.66
CA GLN A 127 14.04 -1.39 16.07
C GLN A 127 12.87 -2.37 15.96
N HIS A 128 11.94 -2.34 16.93
CA HIS A 128 10.75 -3.17 16.90
C HIS A 128 9.81 -2.73 15.77
N ASP A 129 9.59 -1.42 15.65
CA ASP A 129 8.76 -0.85 14.59
C ASP A 129 9.34 -1.16 13.21
N LEU A 130 10.65 -1.00 13.03
CA LEU A 130 11.33 -1.31 11.76
C LEU A 130 11.27 -2.81 11.44
N LEU A 131 11.41 -3.69 12.43
CA LEU A 131 11.25 -5.13 12.26
C LEU A 131 9.83 -5.49 11.81
N PHE A 132 8.82 -4.90 12.46
CA PHE A 132 7.42 -5.08 12.08
C PHE A 132 7.20 -4.66 10.61
N LEU A 133 7.69 -3.48 10.23
CA LEU A 133 7.52 -2.97 8.85
C LEU A 133 8.27 -3.81 7.81
N LYS A 134 9.41 -4.40 8.16
CA LYS A 134 10.11 -5.36 7.30
C LYS A 134 9.32 -6.65 7.10
N MET A 135 8.70 -7.17 8.16
CA MET A 135 7.81 -8.33 8.07
C MET A 135 6.58 -8.02 7.22
N ALA A 136 5.96 -6.85 7.44
CA ALA A 136 4.83 -6.39 6.64
C ALA A 136 5.21 -6.27 5.15
N LYS A 137 6.38 -5.68 4.86
CA LYS A 137 6.93 -5.60 3.50
C LYS A 137 7.04 -6.96 2.83
N LEU A 138 7.60 -7.96 3.52
CA LEU A 138 7.73 -9.32 2.99
C LEU A 138 6.37 -9.97 2.75
N CYS A 139 5.41 -9.79 3.66
CA CYS A 139 4.07 -10.32 3.51
C CYS A 139 3.34 -9.68 2.31
N ASP A 140 3.40 -8.36 2.19
CA ASP A 140 2.78 -7.62 1.08
C ASP A 140 3.39 -8.05 -0.27
N ALA A 141 4.72 -8.18 -0.35
CA ALA A 141 5.41 -8.62 -1.56
C ALA A 141 5.07 -10.08 -1.93
N GLN A 142 4.95 -10.97 -0.95
CA GLN A 142 4.52 -12.35 -1.17
C GLN A 142 3.08 -12.41 -1.65
N ASN A 143 2.17 -11.63 -1.03
CA ASN A 143 0.77 -11.58 -1.44
C ASN A 143 0.64 -11.05 -2.87
N GLU A 144 1.33 -9.96 -3.21
CA GLU A 144 1.32 -9.44 -4.59
C GLU A 144 1.82 -10.48 -5.59
N ARG A 145 2.91 -11.20 -5.26
CA ARG A 145 3.42 -12.27 -6.12
C ARG A 145 2.39 -13.37 -6.33
N ILE A 146 1.73 -13.83 -5.25
CA ILE A 146 0.67 -14.85 -5.33
C ILE A 146 -0.48 -14.35 -6.20
N ASP A 147 -0.93 -13.11 -6.01
CA ASP A 147 -2.02 -12.52 -6.79
C ASP A 147 -1.67 -12.43 -8.28
N LEU A 148 -0.41 -12.07 -8.61
CA LEU A 148 0.07 -12.06 -10.00
C LEU A 148 0.12 -13.46 -10.61
N GLU A 149 0.59 -14.46 -9.86
CA GLU A 149 0.61 -15.85 -10.30
C GLU A 149 -0.82 -16.39 -10.52
N LEU A 150 -1.76 -16.08 -9.63
CA LEU A 150 -3.17 -16.44 -9.79
C LEU A 150 -3.82 -15.76 -11.00
N LYS A 151 -3.56 -14.46 -11.22
CA LYS A 151 -4.02 -13.74 -12.43
C LYS A 151 -3.50 -14.39 -13.71
N ASN A 152 -2.25 -14.86 -13.71
CA ASN A 152 -1.69 -15.58 -14.86
C ASN A 152 -2.35 -16.94 -15.08
N VAL A 153 -2.68 -17.67 -14.02
CA VAL A 153 -3.42 -18.95 -14.12
C VAL A 153 -4.85 -18.73 -14.66
N ASP A 154 -5.55 -17.70 -14.20
CA ASP A 154 -6.86 -17.36 -14.75
C ASP A 154 -6.77 -17.01 -16.24
N LYS A 155 -5.74 -16.25 -16.64
CA LYS A 155 -5.51 -15.92 -18.05
C LYS A 155 -5.26 -17.17 -18.91
N THR A 156 -4.40 -18.09 -18.46
CA THR A 156 -4.13 -19.34 -19.21
C THR A 156 -5.35 -20.24 -19.28
N ARG A 157 -6.18 -20.28 -18.21
CA ARG A 157 -7.47 -20.98 -18.25
C ARG A 157 -8.39 -20.38 -19.29
N ASP A 158 -8.53 -19.06 -19.33
CA ASP A 158 -9.43 -18.37 -20.26
C ASP A 158 -8.96 -18.52 -21.72
N GLU A 159 -7.65 -18.50 -21.96
CA GLU A 159 -7.03 -18.83 -23.24
C GLU A 159 -7.37 -20.27 -23.67
N LEU A 160 -7.12 -21.26 -22.80
CA LEU A 160 -7.40 -22.66 -23.08
C LEU A 160 -8.89 -22.90 -23.38
N VAL A 161 -9.79 -22.31 -22.58
CA VAL A 161 -11.24 -22.40 -22.80
C VAL A 161 -11.65 -21.75 -24.12
N SER A 162 -11.01 -20.65 -24.51
CA SER A 162 -11.27 -19.98 -25.79
C SER A 162 -10.82 -20.85 -26.97
N THR A 163 -9.62 -21.45 -26.87
CA THR A 163 -9.11 -22.40 -27.86
C THR A 163 -10.01 -23.62 -27.99
N LEU A 164 -10.46 -24.23 -26.88
CA LEU A 164 -11.38 -25.37 -26.91
C LEU A 164 -12.74 -25.03 -27.54
N ARG A 165 -13.16 -23.77 -27.47
CA ARG A 165 -14.40 -23.29 -28.09
C ARG A 165 -14.24 -22.91 -29.57
N GLY A 166 -13.04 -23.03 -30.14
CA GLY A 166 -12.76 -22.60 -31.50
C GLY A 166 -12.80 -21.08 -31.69
N LEU A 167 -12.66 -20.30 -30.62
CA LEU A 167 -12.51 -18.85 -30.70
C LEU A 167 -11.02 -18.56 -30.92
N GLU A 168 -10.65 -17.99 -32.07
CA GLU A 168 -9.24 -17.69 -32.43
C GLU A 168 -8.57 -16.65 -31.51
N SER A 169 -9.33 -16.07 -30.58
CA SER A 169 -8.81 -15.37 -29.41
C SER A 169 -9.94 -15.27 -28.40
N PRO A 170 -9.64 -15.15 -27.09
CA PRO A 170 -10.66 -14.75 -26.14
C PRO A 170 -11.27 -13.43 -26.64
N LEU A 171 -12.57 -13.48 -26.98
CA LEU A 171 -13.37 -12.28 -27.21
C LEU A 171 -13.18 -11.41 -25.97
N SER A 172 -12.40 -10.33 -26.11
CA SER A 172 -12.04 -9.42 -25.02
C SER A 172 -13.23 -8.55 -24.57
N GLY A 173 -14.45 -9.11 -24.59
CA GLY A 173 -15.69 -8.36 -24.47
C GLY A 173 -16.81 -9.04 -23.69
N THR A 174 -16.69 -10.28 -23.19
CA THR A 174 -17.83 -10.86 -22.46
C THR A 174 -17.42 -11.90 -21.43
N LYS A 175 -17.03 -11.40 -20.26
CA LYS A 175 -17.55 -11.78 -18.95
C LYS A 175 -16.76 -10.96 -17.95
N GLY A 176 -17.46 -10.33 -17.00
CA GLY A 176 -16.82 -9.60 -15.94
C GLY A 176 -15.74 -10.49 -15.34
N SER A 177 -14.47 -10.12 -15.57
CA SER A 177 -13.47 -10.43 -14.57
C SER A 177 -14.12 -9.86 -13.32
N LYS A 178 -14.56 -10.72 -12.39
CA LYS A 178 -14.73 -10.27 -11.02
C LYS A 178 -13.45 -9.52 -10.78
N ALA A 179 -13.54 -8.19 -10.64
CA ALA A 179 -12.39 -7.41 -10.23
C ALA A 179 -11.85 -8.22 -9.06
N CYS A 180 -10.68 -8.84 -9.25
CA CYS A 180 -10.08 -9.62 -8.20
C CYS A 180 -9.96 -8.60 -7.10
N ASP A 181 -10.85 -8.67 -6.11
CA ASP A 181 -11.01 -7.66 -5.06
C ASP A 181 -9.63 -7.55 -4.46
N GLN A 182 -8.91 -6.53 -4.92
CA GLN A 182 -7.50 -6.49 -4.71
C GLN A 182 -7.36 -6.19 -3.24
N ARG A 183 -6.96 -7.21 -2.49
CA ARG A 183 -7.09 -7.21 -1.05
C ARG A 183 -6.28 -6.03 -0.53
N ASP A 184 -6.95 -5.10 0.14
CA ASP A 184 -6.29 -3.91 0.66
C ASP A 184 -5.12 -4.33 1.58
N PRO A 185 -3.85 -4.08 1.20
CA PRO A 185 -2.71 -4.46 2.03
C PRO A 185 -2.74 -3.77 3.40
N GLY A 186 -3.38 -2.61 3.48
CA GLY A 186 -3.56 -1.83 4.70
C GLY A 186 -4.60 -2.40 5.64
N ALA A 187 -5.47 -3.33 5.20
CA ALA A 187 -6.48 -3.95 6.06
C ALA A 187 -5.88 -4.95 7.07
N VAL A 188 -4.65 -5.43 6.82
CA VAL A 188 -3.96 -6.34 7.75
C VAL A 188 -3.12 -5.52 8.73
N MET A 189 -3.47 -5.61 10.02
CA MET A 189 -2.76 -4.93 11.12
C MET A 189 -2.62 -3.42 10.88
N THR A 190 -3.71 -2.80 10.42
CA THR A 190 -3.76 -1.38 10.03
C THR A 190 -3.18 -0.46 11.09
N ARG A 191 -3.62 -0.64 12.34
CA ARG A 191 -3.19 0.17 13.48
C ARG A 191 -1.68 0.04 13.67
N GLU A 192 -1.18 -1.17 13.86
CA GLU A 192 0.24 -1.45 14.09
C GLU A 192 1.11 -0.91 12.97
N ARG A 193 0.63 -0.99 11.72
CA ARG A 193 1.32 -0.46 10.54
C ARG A 193 1.44 1.07 10.59
N ILE A 194 0.36 1.79 10.88
CA ILE A 194 0.39 3.25 11.02
C ILE A 194 1.32 3.67 12.16
N PHE A 195 1.23 3.02 13.33
CA PHE A 195 2.08 3.34 14.49
C PHE A 195 3.56 3.02 14.24
N ALA A 196 3.87 1.87 13.64
CA ALA A 196 5.26 1.51 13.36
C ALA A 196 5.87 2.41 12.28
N TRP A 197 5.11 2.71 11.22
CA TRP A 197 5.54 3.61 10.14
C TRP A 197 5.83 5.00 10.68
N SER A 198 4.91 5.55 11.46
CA SER A 198 5.07 6.87 12.07
C SER A 198 6.23 6.92 13.07
N GLY A 199 6.40 5.89 13.90
CA GLY A 199 7.54 5.76 14.82
C GLY A 199 8.89 5.76 14.10
N CYS A 200 8.98 5.07 12.96
CA CYS A 200 10.18 5.08 12.12
C CYS A 200 10.43 6.43 11.44
N MET A 201 9.36 7.09 11.00
CA MET A 201 9.43 8.38 10.29
C MET A 201 9.71 9.56 11.21
N ALA A 202 9.35 9.49 12.50
CA ALA A 202 9.57 10.55 13.47
C ALA A 202 11.05 10.95 13.62
N GLY A 203 11.97 9.99 13.44
CA GLY A 203 13.42 10.22 13.51
C GLY A 203 14.08 10.57 12.18
N LYS A 204 13.33 10.61 11.06
CA LYS A 204 13.89 10.88 9.74
C LYS A 204 13.93 12.39 9.47
N PRO A 205 15.04 12.93 8.95
CA PRO A 205 15.09 14.32 8.54
C PRO A 205 14.15 14.54 7.36
N GLY A 206 13.28 15.55 7.45
CA GLY A 206 12.56 16.07 6.30
C GLY A 206 11.06 15.80 6.11
N PRO A 207 10.27 15.14 6.99
CA PRO A 207 8.82 15.08 6.79
C PRO A 207 8.15 16.45 6.99
N VAL A 208 8.72 17.31 7.83
CA VAL A 208 8.16 18.64 8.15
C VAL A 208 9.24 19.70 7.97
N GLU A 209 9.19 20.43 6.86
CA GLU A 209 9.98 21.64 6.69
C GLU A 209 9.25 22.84 7.32
N LYS A 210 10.01 23.80 7.84
CA LYS A 210 9.45 25.04 8.38
C LYS A 210 8.76 25.81 7.25
N GLY A 211 7.44 25.75 7.19
CA GLY A 211 6.64 26.60 6.29
C GLY A 211 5.40 25.92 5.69
N ALA A 212 5.33 24.58 5.68
CA ALA A 212 4.10 23.91 5.25
C ALA A 212 3.99 22.46 5.69
N PRO A 213 2.79 22.01 6.08
CA PRO A 213 2.54 20.61 6.41
C PRO A 213 2.66 19.73 5.15
N PRO A 214 3.20 18.50 5.25
CA PRO A 214 3.16 17.50 4.18
C PRO A 214 1.73 16.98 3.93
N LEU A 215 1.50 16.45 2.72
CA LEU A 215 0.28 15.73 2.36
C LEU A 215 0.57 14.23 2.43
N PHE A 216 -0.08 13.54 3.35
CA PHE A 216 0.01 12.09 3.46
C PHE A 216 -0.97 11.44 2.49
N VAL A 217 -0.48 10.60 1.58
CA VAL A 217 -1.30 9.93 0.57
C VAL A 217 -1.34 8.43 0.86
N THR A 218 -2.53 7.84 0.80
CA THR A 218 -2.72 6.39 0.87
C THR A 218 -3.65 5.91 -0.24
N THR A 219 -3.51 4.65 -0.62
CA THR A 219 -4.45 3.94 -1.52
C THR A 219 -5.35 2.98 -0.75
N SER A 220 -5.21 2.91 0.58
CA SER A 220 -5.91 1.96 1.45
C SER A 220 -7.07 2.64 2.15
N GLU A 221 -8.28 2.10 1.92
CA GLU A 221 -9.47 2.52 2.65
C GLU A 221 -9.34 2.17 4.12
N ALA A 222 -8.84 0.97 4.46
CA ALA A 222 -8.71 0.57 5.86
C ALA A 222 -7.84 1.55 6.66
N VAL A 223 -6.75 2.04 6.06
CA VAL A 223 -5.90 3.08 6.67
C VAL A 223 -6.66 4.38 6.86
N PHE A 224 -7.38 4.83 5.82
CA PHE A 224 -8.11 6.09 5.87
C PHE A 224 -9.26 6.05 6.89
N ASP A 225 -10.09 5.01 6.85
CA ASP A 225 -11.20 4.77 7.77
C ASP A 225 -10.72 4.63 9.22
N HIS A 226 -9.55 4.01 9.43
CA HIS A 226 -8.93 3.94 10.75
C HIS A 226 -8.60 5.34 11.29
N LEU A 227 -8.08 6.24 10.46
CA LEU A 227 -7.79 7.61 10.88
C LEU A 227 -9.07 8.40 11.16
N GLU A 228 -10.10 8.28 10.30
CA GLU A 228 -11.41 8.91 10.51
C GLU A 228 -12.05 8.46 11.82
N SER A 229 -12.03 7.16 12.10
CA SER A 229 -12.72 6.58 13.27
C SER A 229 -12.01 6.87 14.59
N ASN A 230 -10.69 7.11 14.57
CA ASN A 230 -9.89 7.28 15.79
C ASN A 230 -9.52 8.74 16.09
N CYS A 231 -9.79 9.67 15.17
CA CYS A 231 -9.55 11.10 15.38
C CYS A 231 -10.85 11.83 15.76
N LYS A 232 -10.79 12.71 16.75
CA LYS A 232 -11.96 13.46 17.23
C LYS A 232 -12.33 14.64 16.34
N ASP A 233 -11.33 15.29 15.76
CA ASP A 233 -11.49 16.50 14.96
C ASP A 233 -11.09 16.20 13.52
N VAL A 234 -12.07 15.82 12.71
CA VAL A 234 -11.89 15.51 11.28
C VAL A 234 -12.71 16.49 10.45
N VAL A 235 -12.06 17.16 9.50
CA VAL A 235 -12.72 18.04 8.54
C VAL A 235 -12.57 17.42 7.16
N ASN A 236 -13.67 16.93 6.60
CA ASN A 236 -13.72 16.54 5.20
C ASN A 236 -13.61 17.81 4.35
N THR A 237 -12.54 17.87 3.56
CA THR A 237 -12.16 19.03 2.77
C THR A 237 -12.42 18.80 1.29
N LEU A 238 -12.33 17.55 0.83
CA LEU A 238 -12.62 17.17 -0.54
C LEU A 238 -13.13 15.73 -0.55
N ASP A 239 -14.23 15.49 -1.24
CA ASP A 239 -14.73 14.15 -1.52
C ASP A 239 -15.24 14.12 -2.96
N ILE A 240 -14.47 13.52 -3.86
CA ILE A 240 -14.81 13.36 -5.26
C ILE A 240 -14.80 11.88 -5.59
N ASP A 241 -16.00 11.33 -5.78
CA ASP A 241 -16.17 9.93 -6.16
C ASP A 241 -15.70 9.62 -7.58
N LYS A 242 -15.71 10.63 -8.46
CA LYS A 242 -15.39 10.46 -9.87
C LYS A 242 -14.66 11.67 -10.45
N ILE A 243 -13.35 11.56 -10.55
CA ILE A 243 -12.50 12.47 -11.30
C ILE A 243 -11.89 11.74 -12.50
N LYS A 244 -11.79 12.39 -13.65
CA LYS A 244 -11.05 11.81 -14.77
C LYS A 244 -9.56 12.05 -14.58
N VAL A 245 -8.77 10.99 -14.73
CA VAL A 245 -7.31 11.01 -14.54
C VAL A 245 -6.66 10.49 -15.81
N HIS A 246 -5.63 11.17 -16.32
CA HIS A 246 -4.96 10.72 -17.54
C HIS A 246 -4.19 9.42 -17.33
N GLU A 247 -4.11 8.63 -18.41
CA GLU A 247 -3.25 7.45 -18.45
C GLU A 247 -1.76 7.81 -18.31
N ASN A 248 -0.94 6.85 -17.86
CA ASN A 248 0.47 7.10 -17.55
C ASN A 248 1.32 7.59 -18.72
N GLU A 249 0.90 7.32 -19.96
CA GLU A 249 1.61 7.64 -21.20
C GLU A 249 1.00 8.83 -21.97
N CYS A 250 0.02 9.52 -21.39
CA CYS A 250 -0.61 10.67 -22.01
C CYS A 250 0.27 11.93 -21.94
N GLU A 251 0.36 12.68 -23.04
CA GLU A 251 1.12 13.94 -23.12
C GLU A 251 0.55 15.04 -22.19
N ASN A 252 -0.77 15.04 -21.97
CA ASN A 252 -1.45 16.01 -21.11
C ASN A 252 -1.27 15.73 -19.61
N LYS A 253 -0.77 14.54 -19.25
CA LYS A 253 -0.67 14.07 -17.87
C LYS A 253 0.07 15.05 -16.97
N SER A 254 1.26 15.48 -17.36
CA SER A 254 2.11 16.34 -16.52
C SER A 254 1.44 17.68 -16.17
N ARG A 255 0.74 18.27 -17.14
CA ARG A 255 0.00 19.53 -16.93
C ARG A 255 -1.18 19.30 -16.00
N TRP A 256 -1.95 18.23 -16.23
CA TRP A 256 -3.07 17.87 -15.38
C TRP A 256 -2.63 17.62 -13.94
N GLN A 257 -1.56 16.87 -13.74
CA GLN A 257 -1.00 16.58 -12.42
C GLN A 257 -0.55 17.84 -11.69
N HIS A 258 0.04 18.79 -12.40
CA HIS A 258 0.43 20.07 -11.81
C HIS A 258 -0.79 20.86 -11.33
N HIS A 259 -1.81 21.03 -12.18
CA HIS A 259 -3.05 21.71 -11.82
C HIS A 259 -3.77 20.99 -10.66
N PHE A 260 -3.80 19.66 -10.68
CA PHE A 260 -4.40 18.84 -9.64
C PHE A 260 -3.69 18.99 -8.30
N CYS A 261 -2.35 19.02 -8.30
CA CYS A 261 -1.57 19.33 -7.11
C CYS A 261 -1.91 20.72 -6.58
N GLU A 262 -1.93 21.76 -7.42
CA GLU A 262 -2.29 23.13 -7.02
C GLU A 262 -3.70 23.20 -6.43
N TYR A 263 -4.65 22.47 -7.02
CA TYR A 263 -6.01 22.35 -6.51
C TYR A 263 -6.05 21.77 -5.09
N LEU A 264 -5.37 20.63 -4.87
CA LEU A 264 -5.28 20.02 -3.54
C LEU A 264 -4.61 20.94 -2.51
N MET A 265 -3.68 21.76 -2.96
CA MET A 265 -2.95 22.70 -2.10
C MET A 265 -3.85 23.82 -1.60
N ARG A 266 -4.77 24.30 -2.44
CA ARG A 266 -5.78 25.28 -2.06
C ARG A 266 -6.81 24.66 -1.12
N ALA A 267 -7.19 23.41 -1.37
CA ALA A 267 -8.06 22.65 -0.48
C ALA A 267 -7.47 22.51 0.93
N VAL A 268 -6.21 22.08 1.06
CA VAL A 268 -5.53 21.97 2.37
C VAL A 268 -5.40 23.33 3.09
N GLN A 269 -5.35 24.44 2.34
CA GLN A 269 -5.28 25.79 2.92
C GLN A 269 -6.66 26.35 3.32
N GLY A 270 -7.74 25.61 3.08
CA GLY A 270 -9.10 26.01 3.45
C GLY A 270 -9.75 26.99 2.47
N ASP A 271 -9.28 27.06 1.22
CA ASP A 271 -9.96 27.81 0.17
C ASP A 271 -11.34 27.19 -0.09
N ARG A 272 -12.40 28.00 -0.03
CA ARG A 272 -13.79 27.54 -0.17
C ARG A 272 -14.31 27.61 -1.61
N ASN A 273 -13.56 28.21 -2.54
CA ASN A 273 -13.97 28.39 -3.93
C ASN A 273 -13.44 27.27 -4.85
N LEU A 274 -13.62 26.01 -4.46
CA LEU A 274 -13.02 24.85 -5.14
C LEU A 274 -13.94 24.17 -6.17
N GLU A 275 -15.23 24.48 -6.21
CA GLU A 275 -16.20 23.72 -7.01
C GLU A 275 -16.02 23.86 -8.53
N ASN A 276 -15.34 24.91 -9.01
CA ASN A 276 -15.20 25.20 -10.46
C ASN A 276 -13.78 25.01 -11.03
N ASP A 277 -12.79 24.65 -10.21
CA ASP A 277 -11.37 24.68 -10.58
C ASP A 277 -10.76 23.29 -10.83
N LEU A 278 -11.59 22.24 -10.88
CA LEU A 278 -11.11 20.89 -11.19
C LEU A 278 -10.60 20.82 -12.63
N PRO A 279 -9.41 20.25 -12.87
CA PRO A 279 -8.89 20.11 -14.22
C PRO A 279 -9.76 19.13 -15.02
N GLU A 280 -10.50 19.65 -16.00
CA GLU A 280 -11.31 18.85 -16.91
C GLU A 280 -10.45 18.01 -17.85
N VAL A 281 -10.82 16.74 -18.02
CA VAL A 281 -10.23 15.83 -18.99
C VAL A 281 -11.27 15.50 -20.04
N ASN A 282 -11.11 16.10 -21.22
CA ASN A 282 -12.03 15.94 -22.34
C ASN A 282 -11.52 14.96 -23.41
N ASP A 283 -10.38 14.29 -23.18
CA ASP A 283 -9.82 13.31 -24.11
C ASP A 283 -10.21 11.86 -23.77
N ALA A 284 -10.02 10.97 -24.74
CA ALA A 284 -10.41 9.57 -24.65
C ALA A 284 -9.48 8.72 -23.76
N CYS A 285 -8.33 9.27 -23.33
CA CYS A 285 -7.33 8.61 -22.50
C CYS A 285 -7.51 8.95 -21.01
N SER A 286 -8.68 8.61 -20.46
CA SER A 286 -8.99 8.88 -19.06
C SER A 286 -9.39 7.62 -18.29
N PHE A 287 -8.76 7.41 -17.14
CA PHE A 287 -9.29 6.58 -16.07
C PHE A 287 -10.27 7.37 -15.21
N SER A 288 -11.10 6.66 -14.47
CA SER A 288 -11.92 7.22 -13.41
C SER A 288 -11.15 7.07 -12.11
N GLY A 289 -11.04 8.12 -11.33
CA GLY A 289 -10.38 8.15 -10.04
C GLY A 289 -11.36 8.57 -8.95
N GLN A 290 -11.06 8.17 -7.73
CA GLN A 290 -11.72 8.69 -6.53
C GLN A 290 -10.66 9.36 -5.65
N ILE A 291 -11.03 10.48 -5.04
CA ILE A 291 -10.21 11.17 -4.08
C ILE A 291 -11.02 11.60 -2.86
N LYS A 292 -10.46 11.34 -1.67
CA LYS A 292 -10.96 11.88 -0.40
C LYS A 292 -9.83 12.57 0.33
N LEU A 293 -10.03 13.81 0.79
CA LEU A 293 -9.07 14.60 1.54
C LEU A 293 -9.68 15.03 2.86
N ASN A 294 -9.04 14.62 3.94
CA ASN A 294 -9.44 15.03 5.29
C ASN A 294 -8.29 15.76 5.99
N LEU A 295 -8.65 16.80 6.73
CA LEU A 295 -7.77 17.48 7.67
C LEU A 295 -8.05 16.95 9.08
N PHE A 296 -7.04 16.37 9.69
CA PHE A 296 -7.10 15.82 11.03
C PHE A 296 -6.44 16.77 12.01
N SER A 297 -7.14 17.07 13.10
CA SER A 297 -6.63 17.89 14.21
C SER A 297 -6.63 17.09 15.51
N GLY A 298 -5.82 17.53 16.47
CA GLY A 298 -5.78 16.95 17.81
C GLY A 298 -4.39 16.43 18.22
N ASN A 299 -4.20 16.27 19.53
CA ASN A 299 -2.90 15.92 20.10
C ASN A 299 -2.44 14.50 19.72
N ASP A 300 -3.37 13.56 19.54
CA ASP A 300 -3.04 12.18 19.23
C ASP A 300 -2.51 12.03 17.80
N ILE A 301 -3.15 12.67 16.82
CA ILE A 301 -2.71 12.67 15.42
C ILE A 301 -1.41 13.48 15.25
N ALA A 302 -1.30 14.62 15.94
CA ALA A 302 -0.08 15.42 15.98
C ALA A 302 1.10 14.63 16.55
N ARG A 303 0.89 13.86 17.62
CA ARG A 303 1.93 12.98 18.19
C ARG A 303 2.27 11.84 17.24
N LEU A 304 1.27 11.23 16.61
CA LEU A 304 1.45 10.15 15.67
C LEU A 304 2.36 10.59 14.51
N PHE A 305 2.04 11.70 13.85
CA PHE A 305 2.82 12.17 12.71
C PHE A 305 4.02 13.06 13.09
N ASN A 306 4.31 13.22 14.38
CA ASN A 306 5.34 14.11 14.92
C ASN A 306 5.19 15.57 14.42
N MET A 307 3.96 16.06 14.37
CA MET A 307 3.59 17.42 13.92
C MET A 307 2.89 18.19 15.04
N PRO A 308 3.63 18.71 16.04
CA PRO A 308 3.03 19.39 17.19
C PRO A 308 2.30 20.67 16.77
N GLY A 309 1.02 20.77 17.14
CA GLY A 309 0.19 21.97 16.93
C GLY A 309 -0.29 22.22 15.50
N GLY A 310 -0.05 21.28 14.57
CA GLY A 310 -0.47 21.38 13.17
C GLY A 310 -1.64 20.46 12.83
N GLN A 311 -2.36 20.81 11.76
CA GLN A 311 -3.32 19.91 11.10
C GLN A 311 -2.55 18.91 10.22
N VAL A 312 -3.01 17.66 10.20
CA VAL A 312 -2.47 16.61 9.33
C VAL A 312 -3.39 16.46 8.14
N ALA A 313 -2.91 16.72 6.93
CA ALA A 313 -3.66 16.49 5.71
C ALA A 313 -3.42 15.06 5.21
N VAL A 314 -4.50 14.28 5.08
CA VAL A 314 -4.43 12.91 4.57
C VAL A 314 -5.39 12.76 3.38
N CYS A 315 -4.87 12.18 2.31
CA CYS A 315 -5.58 11.97 1.05
C CYS A 315 -5.65 10.48 0.72
N LEU A 316 -6.85 9.96 0.53
CA LEU A 316 -7.10 8.67 -0.09
C LEU A 316 -7.24 8.87 -1.61
N ILE A 317 -6.53 8.07 -2.39
CA ILE A 317 -6.65 8.03 -3.85
C ILE A 317 -6.93 6.62 -4.34
N LYS A 318 -7.79 6.49 -5.35
CA LYS A 318 -8.09 5.22 -6.02
C LYS A 318 -8.28 5.43 -7.51
N LEU A 319 -7.99 4.40 -8.30
CA LEU A 319 -8.42 4.31 -9.69
C LEU A 319 -9.53 3.26 -9.81
N THR A 320 -10.64 3.66 -10.43
CA THR A 320 -11.72 2.78 -10.86
C THR A 320 -11.56 2.54 -12.36
N ALA A 321 -11.45 1.26 -12.75
CA ALA A 321 -11.45 0.91 -14.16
C ALA A 321 -12.78 1.37 -14.77
N THR A 322 -12.72 2.31 -15.71
CA THR A 322 -13.89 2.73 -16.47
C THR A 322 -14.39 1.54 -17.27
N GLY A 323 -15.55 1.00 -16.92
CA GLY A 323 -16.35 0.27 -17.89
C GLY A 323 -16.60 1.21 -19.06
N ARG A 324 -16.00 0.94 -20.23
CA ARG A 324 -16.32 1.70 -21.44
C ARG A 324 -17.84 1.54 -21.68
N PRO A 325 -18.61 2.63 -21.86
CA PRO A 325 -19.92 2.50 -22.44
C PRO A 325 -19.75 1.94 -23.86
N GLY A 326 -20.45 0.85 -24.15
CA GLY A 326 -20.41 0.21 -25.45
C GLY A 326 -20.79 1.21 -26.54
N ILE A 327 -19.82 1.56 -27.38
CA ILE A 327 -20.10 2.10 -28.70
C ILE A 327 -20.04 0.89 -29.63
N SER A 328 -21.20 0.31 -29.90
CA SER A 328 -21.40 -0.55 -31.06
C SER A 328 -21.09 0.29 -32.31
N PRO A 329 -20.21 -0.14 -33.23
CA PRO A 329 -20.23 0.40 -34.57
C PRO A 329 -21.38 -0.30 -35.31
N GLU A 330 -22.57 0.29 -35.24
CA GLU A 330 -23.62 0.01 -36.22
C GLU A 330 -23.24 0.65 -37.56
N PHE A 331 -23.08 -0.23 -38.56
CA PHE A 331 -23.29 -0.05 -39.99
C PHE A 331 -22.63 1.14 -40.72
N ALA A 332 -21.65 0.79 -41.55
CA ALA A 332 -21.59 1.33 -42.92
C ALA A 332 -21.44 0.17 -43.90
N HIS A 333 -22.57 -0.31 -44.42
CA HIS A 333 -22.61 -0.94 -45.72
C HIS A 333 -22.09 0.07 -46.75
N ASN A 334 -21.12 -0.32 -47.57
CA ASN A 334 -21.09 0.16 -48.95
C ASN A 334 -20.73 -0.99 -49.88
N LYS A 335 -21.71 -1.27 -50.75
CA LYS A 335 -21.57 -2.06 -51.96
C LYS A 335 -20.62 -1.34 -52.92
N THR A 336 -19.77 -2.12 -53.57
CA THR A 336 -19.64 -2.10 -55.03
C THR A 336 -19.41 -3.53 -55.48
#